data_AF-A0A8X7YTP0-F1
#
_entry.id   AF-A0A8X7YTP0-F1
#
_cell.length_a   1.000
_cell.length_b   1.000
_cell.length_c   1.000
_cell.angle_alpha   90.00
_cell.angle_beta   90.00
_cell.angle_gamma   90.00
#
_symmetry.space_group_name_H-M   'P 1'
#
loop_
_entity.id
_entity.type
_entity.pdbx_description
1 polymer ?
#
loop_
_entity_poly.entity_id
_entity_poly.type
_entity_poly.pdbx_seq_one_letter_code
_entity_poly.pdbx_strand_id
1 'polypeptide(L)'
;MELSFSLKTILTISLFLFFLTPQSSLAIKVPFHPQDLLPLLPRQVSWPILNYLKGAVDLLPTFVGAASAFKDTGDWKGACFYENRAWMEFHNKTGSEFGGGTLHLKVSKAHSWTCMDIYVFATPYRVTWDYYFLSREHTLEFKEWDSKAEYEYVKRQGVSIFLMQAGMLGTLSALWDVFPLFTNTGWGENSNIGFLKKHMGATFEQRPQPWVTNISVDDIHSGDFLAISKIRGRWGGFETLEKWVSGAYAGHSAVCLKDSEGKLWVGESGHENEQGEDIIAVLPWDEWWEFELNKDDSNPHIALLPLHPDVRAKFNETAAWEYALSMNGKPYGYHNMIFSWIDTLDGNYPPPLDSHVLEVLSVGKSDKALPSWQTMTISTRGTGLIASSVVLQVASVMTVWNHMQPEYAANMWNEALNKRLGTQGLDLPDVLVEVEKRGSSFGELLTIPEQDDWLYADGKSTSCIAFVLEMYKEAGLFDPISGSVQVTEFTIKDAYTLRFFENNSSRLPKWCNDGDDVKLPFCQIKGKYRMELPEYNTMDPYPHMNERCPSLPPKYYRTQNC
;
A
#
# COMPACT_ATOMS: atom_id res chain seq x y z
N MET A 1 -1.97 -53.42 -33.60
CA MET A 1 -1.62 -53.66 -32.20
C MET A 1 -1.31 -52.28 -31.61
N GLU A 2 -2.35 -51.59 -31.15
CA GLU A 2 -2.23 -50.22 -30.62
C GLU A 2 -1.71 -50.28 -29.19
N LEU A 3 -0.54 -49.68 -28.96
CA LEU A 3 0.03 -49.50 -27.62
C LEU A 3 -0.55 -48.22 -27.02
N SER A 4 -1.60 -48.37 -26.22
CA SER A 4 -2.08 -47.33 -25.32
C SER A 4 -1.16 -47.29 -24.09
N PHE A 5 -0.28 -46.27 -24.02
CA PHE A 5 0.48 -45.99 -22.81
C PHE A 5 -0.35 -45.08 -21.90
N SER A 6 -0.67 -45.57 -20.70
CA SER A 6 -1.29 -44.76 -19.65
C SER A 6 -0.40 -43.56 -19.29
N LEU A 7 -1.01 -42.40 -19.03
CA LEU A 7 -0.36 -41.15 -18.61
C LEU A 7 0.63 -41.37 -17.44
N LYS A 8 0.34 -42.33 -16.55
CA LYS A 8 1.25 -42.73 -15.46
C LYS A 8 2.57 -43.30 -16.00
N THR A 9 2.53 -44.11 -17.05
CA THR A 9 3.72 -44.71 -17.68
C THR A 9 4.61 -43.65 -18.30
N ILE A 10 4.02 -42.64 -18.94
CA ILE A 10 4.76 -41.50 -19.53
C ILE A 10 5.43 -40.68 -18.42
N LEU A 11 4.72 -40.38 -17.33
CA LEU A 11 5.30 -39.67 -16.18
C LEU A 11 6.44 -40.46 -15.53
N THR A 12 6.28 -41.78 -15.40
CA THR A 12 7.29 -42.64 -14.77
C THR A 12 8.56 -42.73 -15.61
N ILE A 13 8.43 -42.80 -16.94
CA ILE A 13 9.56 -42.81 -17.87
C ILE A 13 10.29 -41.45 -17.87
N SER A 14 9.56 -40.33 -17.83
CA SER A 14 10.18 -39.00 -17.70
C SER A 14 10.92 -38.80 -16.38
N LEU A 15 10.39 -39.35 -15.28
CA LEU A 15 11.06 -39.31 -13.97
C LEU A 15 12.32 -40.19 -13.96
N PHE A 16 12.29 -41.34 -14.64
CA PHE A 16 13.43 -42.28 -14.71
C PHE A 16 14.57 -41.74 -15.59
N LEU A 17 14.25 -41.04 -16.68
CA LEU A 17 15.24 -40.35 -17.53
C LEU A 17 15.92 -39.17 -16.81
N PHE A 18 15.28 -38.61 -15.78
CA PHE A 18 15.82 -37.51 -14.98
C PHE A 18 16.97 -37.95 -14.06
N PHE A 19 16.99 -39.20 -13.59
CA PHE A 19 18.02 -39.71 -12.68
C PHE A 19 19.24 -40.34 -13.37
N LEU A 20 19.19 -40.55 -14.69
CA LEU A 20 20.23 -41.27 -15.45
C LEU A 20 21.10 -40.38 -16.34
N THR A 21 20.88 -39.06 -16.38
CA THR A 21 21.71 -38.14 -17.18
C THR A 21 22.77 -37.45 -16.31
N PRO A 22 24.07 -37.59 -16.61
CA PRO A 22 25.10 -36.81 -15.95
C PRO A 22 24.89 -35.33 -16.26
N GLN A 23 25.13 -34.45 -15.28
CA GLN A 23 25.12 -33.00 -15.43
C GLN A 23 26.26 -32.53 -16.37
N SER A 24 26.08 -32.71 -17.68
CA SER A 24 26.91 -32.08 -18.70
C SER A 24 26.18 -30.87 -19.26
N SER A 25 26.89 -29.74 -19.25
CA SER A 25 26.49 -28.38 -19.64
C SER A 25 26.08 -28.24 -21.12
N LEU A 26 24.93 -28.79 -21.50
CA LEU A 26 24.22 -28.46 -22.72
C LEU A 26 22.80 -28.05 -22.32
N ALA A 27 22.56 -26.74 -22.22
CA ALA A 27 21.27 -26.16 -21.95
C ALA A 27 20.32 -26.42 -23.14
N ILE A 28 19.71 -27.61 -23.16
CA ILE A 28 18.57 -27.90 -24.02
C ILE A 28 17.46 -26.94 -23.57
N LYS A 29 17.07 -26.00 -24.44
CA LYS A 29 15.91 -25.13 -24.22
C LYS A 29 14.68 -26.02 -24.11
N VAL A 30 14.27 -26.31 -22.88
CA VAL A 30 13.04 -27.04 -22.61
C VAL A 30 11.84 -26.22 -23.07
N PRO A 31 10.81 -26.83 -23.67
CA PRO A 31 9.62 -26.11 -24.16
C PRO A 31 8.83 -25.44 -23.03
N PHE A 32 8.98 -25.94 -21.80
CA PHE A 32 8.34 -25.43 -20.59
C PHE A 32 9.36 -25.47 -19.45
N HIS A 33 9.43 -24.43 -18.64
CA HIS A 33 10.10 -24.52 -17.35
C HIS A 33 9.19 -25.28 -16.37
N PRO A 34 9.71 -26.10 -15.44
CA PRO A 34 8.86 -26.84 -14.50
C PRO A 34 7.88 -25.96 -13.71
N GLN A 35 8.25 -24.70 -13.44
CA GLN A 35 7.37 -23.72 -12.79
C GLN A 35 6.20 -23.27 -13.69
N ASP A 36 6.36 -23.30 -15.01
CA ASP A 36 5.30 -22.92 -15.95
C ASP A 36 4.17 -23.97 -16.02
N LEU A 37 4.46 -25.19 -15.58
CA LEU A 37 3.48 -26.27 -15.48
C LEU A 37 2.70 -26.25 -14.16
N LEU A 38 3.15 -25.48 -13.15
CA LEU A 38 2.48 -25.41 -11.84
C LEU A 38 0.99 -25.04 -11.96
N PRO A 39 0.57 -24.03 -12.74
CA PRO A 39 -0.85 -23.71 -12.88
C PRO A 39 -1.70 -24.80 -13.54
N LEU A 40 -1.07 -25.72 -14.28
CA LEU A 40 -1.74 -26.85 -14.94
C LEU A 40 -1.88 -28.07 -14.02
N LEU A 41 -1.18 -28.08 -12.87
CA LEU A 41 -1.31 -29.11 -11.86
C LEU A 41 -2.52 -28.83 -10.95
N PRO A 42 -3.12 -29.88 -10.34
CA PRO A 42 -4.20 -29.71 -9.36
C PRO A 42 -3.80 -28.72 -8.27
N ARG A 43 -4.71 -27.81 -7.90
CA ARG A 43 -4.47 -26.74 -6.92
C ARG A 43 -3.85 -27.27 -5.62
N GLN A 44 -4.22 -28.46 -5.17
CA GLN A 44 -3.69 -29.07 -3.95
C GLN A 44 -2.16 -29.29 -3.99
N VAL A 45 -1.57 -29.40 -5.18
CA VAL A 45 -0.13 -29.62 -5.40
C VAL A 45 0.57 -28.32 -5.81
N SER A 46 -0.03 -27.56 -6.73
CA SER A 46 0.60 -26.34 -7.26
C SER A 46 0.52 -25.15 -6.34
N TRP A 47 -0.59 -24.99 -5.61
CA TRP A 47 -0.86 -23.80 -4.81
C TRP A 47 0.12 -23.62 -3.63
N PRO A 48 0.48 -24.66 -2.86
CA PRO A 48 1.51 -24.53 -1.83
C PRO A 48 2.88 -24.13 -2.40
N ILE A 49 3.22 -24.63 -3.59
CA ILE A 49 4.50 -24.35 -4.25
C ILE A 49 4.50 -22.92 -4.84
N LEU A 50 3.40 -22.50 -5.46
CA LEU A 50 3.24 -21.14 -5.99
C LEU A 50 3.29 -20.09 -4.87
N ASN A 51 2.60 -20.32 -3.75
CA ASN A 51 2.61 -19.40 -2.59
C ASN A 51 3.96 -19.34 -1.85
N TYR A 52 4.79 -20.38 -2.02
CA TYR A 52 6.17 -20.40 -1.53
C TYR A 52 7.12 -19.65 -2.48
N LEU A 53 6.93 -19.80 -3.79
CA LEU A 53 7.81 -19.22 -4.81
C LEU A 53 7.50 -17.76 -5.14
N LYS A 54 6.24 -17.33 -5.00
CA LYS A 54 5.76 -15.99 -5.33
C LYS A 54 4.84 -15.49 -4.20
N GLY A 55 4.87 -14.19 -3.89
CA GLY A 55 4.01 -13.55 -2.90
C GLY A 55 3.23 -12.36 -3.46
N ALA A 56 2.28 -11.85 -2.69
CA ALA A 56 1.50 -10.65 -3.03
C ALA A 56 2.37 -9.43 -3.39
N VAL A 57 3.56 -9.33 -2.79
CA VAL A 57 4.56 -8.28 -3.05
C VAL A 57 5.15 -8.35 -4.46
N ASP A 58 5.14 -9.52 -5.11
CA ASP A 58 5.62 -9.67 -6.49
C ASP A 58 4.66 -9.07 -7.53
N LEU A 59 3.45 -8.64 -7.12
CA LEU A 59 2.55 -7.84 -7.95
C LEU A 59 3.02 -6.41 -8.14
N LEU A 60 3.95 -5.95 -7.32
CA LEU A 60 4.37 -4.56 -7.38
C LEU A 60 5.35 -4.35 -8.55
N PRO A 61 5.12 -3.30 -9.37
CA PRO A 61 6.00 -3.01 -10.50
C PRO A 61 7.40 -2.65 -9.99
N THR A 62 8.43 -3.28 -10.55
CA THR A 62 9.84 -2.96 -10.25
C THR A 62 10.40 -2.04 -11.32
N PHE A 63 10.97 -0.91 -10.96
CA PHE A 63 11.65 -0.04 -11.91
C PHE A 63 12.88 -0.76 -12.50
N VAL A 64 12.97 -0.84 -13.83
CA VAL A 64 14.09 -1.52 -14.53
C VAL A 64 14.95 -0.57 -15.37
N GLY A 65 14.50 0.67 -15.58
CA GLY A 65 15.27 1.71 -16.27
C GLY A 65 14.36 2.69 -17.01
N ALA A 66 14.98 3.73 -17.59
CA ALA A 66 14.28 4.71 -18.43
C ALA A 66 14.93 4.79 -19.82
N ALA A 67 14.10 4.81 -20.87
CA ALA A 67 14.55 4.80 -22.27
C ALA A 67 14.40 6.19 -22.91
N SER A 68 15.49 6.76 -23.43
CA SER A 68 15.49 8.04 -24.13
C SER A 68 16.22 7.96 -25.48
N ALA A 69 16.23 9.07 -26.23
CA ALA A 69 16.92 9.15 -27.53
C ALA A 69 18.45 8.97 -27.41
N PHE A 70 19.00 9.33 -26.25
CA PHE A 70 20.44 9.43 -26.03
C PHE A 70 20.98 8.37 -25.07
N LYS A 71 20.08 7.63 -24.42
CA LYS A 71 20.41 6.66 -23.38
C LYS A 71 19.51 5.44 -23.52
N ASP A 72 20.14 4.30 -23.77
CA ASP A 72 19.46 3.02 -23.57
C ASP A 72 19.39 2.73 -22.06
N THR A 73 18.43 1.90 -21.69
CA THR A 73 18.19 1.49 -20.30
C THR A 73 19.32 0.68 -19.67
N GLY A 74 20.36 0.32 -20.45
CA GLY A 74 21.21 -0.84 -20.16
C GLY A 74 20.45 -2.17 -20.31
N ASP A 75 21.15 -3.27 -20.04
CA ASP A 75 20.56 -4.61 -20.07
C ASP A 75 19.95 -4.97 -18.70
N TRP A 76 18.72 -5.48 -18.67
CA TRP A 76 18.11 -6.02 -17.45
C TRP A 76 17.60 -7.45 -17.64
N LYS A 77 17.35 -8.11 -16.50
CA LYS A 77 16.77 -9.44 -16.43
C LYS A 77 15.28 -9.34 -16.14
N GLY A 78 14.47 -9.85 -17.06
CA GLY A 78 13.02 -10.01 -16.94
C GLY A 78 12.59 -11.28 -16.22
N ALA A 79 11.28 -11.42 -15.99
CA ALA A 79 10.72 -12.64 -15.41
C ALA A 79 10.82 -13.80 -16.41
N CYS A 80 10.50 -13.54 -17.69
CA CYS A 80 10.55 -14.46 -18.82
C CYS A 80 11.88 -14.39 -19.59
N PHE A 81 12.33 -13.18 -19.91
CA PHE A 81 13.48 -12.95 -20.78
C PHE A 81 14.66 -12.44 -19.97
N TYR A 82 15.84 -13.05 -20.12
CA TYR A 82 16.99 -12.73 -19.27
C TYR A 82 17.92 -11.66 -19.82
N GLU A 83 17.74 -11.27 -21.08
CA GLU A 83 18.51 -10.22 -21.73
C GLU A 83 17.57 -9.28 -22.46
N ASN A 84 17.26 -8.17 -21.79
CA ASN A 84 16.32 -7.17 -22.25
C ASN A 84 17.00 -5.81 -22.33
N ARG A 85 16.66 -5.04 -23.37
CA ARG A 85 17.11 -3.66 -23.56
C ARG A 85 16.01 -2.83 -24.19
N ALA A 86 15.92 -1.55 -23.83
CA ALA A 86 15.03 -0.61 -24.46
C ALA A 86 15.73 0.68 -24.87
N TRP A 87 15.26 1.28 -25.97
CA TRP A 87 15.68 2.58 -26.47
C TRP A 87 14.50 3.30 -27.12
N MET A 88 14.59 4.62 -27.23
CA MET A 88 13.52 5.45 -27.80
C MET A 88 13.96 6.06 -29.14
N GLU A 89 13.09 5.98 -30.14
CA GLU A 89 13.25 6.67 -31.42
C GLU A 89 12.18 7.76 -31.57
N PHE A 90 12.58 9.02 -31.64
CA PHE A 90 11.64 10.12 -31.84
C PHE A 90 11.31 10.30 -33.32
N HIS A 91 10.05 10.61 -33.61
CA HIS A 91 9.60 10.83 -34.98
C HIS A 91 8.47 11.85 -35.04
N ASN A 92 8.27 12.50 -36.18
CA ASN A 92 7.10 13.36 -36.41
C ASN A 92 6.24 12.83 -37.55
N LYS A 93 5.72 11.61 -37.39
CA LYS A 93 4.88 10.93 -38.39
C LYS A 93 3.53 11.61 -38.59
N THR A 94 2.98 12.25 -37.55
CA THR A 94 1.66 12.90 -37.58
C THR A 94 1.73 14.36 -38.04
N GLY A 95 2.91 14.98 -38.04
CA GLY A 95 3.09 16.40 -38.36
C GLY A 95 2.70 17.34 -37.22
N SER A 96 2.52 16.83 -36.00
CA SER A 96 2.23 17.65 -34.82
C SER A 96 3.45 18.48 -34.40
N GLU A 97 3.24 19.47 -33.54
CA GLU A 97 4.32 20.39 -33.11
C GLU A 97 5.50 19.65 -32.45
N PHE A 98 5.21 18.62 -31.65
CA PHE A 98 6.22 17.86 -30.91
C PHE A 98 6.47 16.44 -31.45
N GLY A 99 5.66 15.99 -32.41
CA GLY A 99 5.71 14.62 -32.91
C GLY A 99 5.39 13.59 -31.83
N GLY A 100 5.92 12.39 -31.99
CA GLY A 100 5.79 11.25 -31.10
C GLY A 100 7.10 10.46 -30.99
N GLY A 101 7.02 9.22 -30.56
CA GLY A 101 8.17 8.32 -30.48
C GLY A 101 7.80 6.86 -30.51
N THR A 102 8.72 6.04 -30.97
CA THR A 102 8.66 4.58 -30.93
C THR A 102 9.61 4.10 -29.84
N LEU A 103 9.06 3.50 -28.79
CA LEU A 103 9.85 2.78 -27.80
C LEU A 103 10.13 1.38 -28.32
N HIS A 104 11.41 1.07 -28.54
CA HIS A 104 11.86 -0.25 -28.91
C HIS A 104 12.20 -1.03 -27.65
N LEU A 105 11.65 -2.23 -27.53
CA LEU A 105 11.95 -3.16 -26.47
C LEU A 105 12.43 -4.47 -27.11
N LYS A 106 13.72 -4.76 -26.96
CA LYS A 106 14.32 -6.01 -27.40
C LYS A 106 14.42 -6.96 -26.22
N VAL A 107 13.64 -8.03 -26.27
CA VAL A 107 13.67 -9.08 -25.26
C VAL A 107 14.26 -10.36 -25.83
N SER A 108 15.14 -11.01 -25.07
CA SER A 108 15.83 -12.21 -25.54
C SER A 108 16.18 -13.20 -24.42
N LYS A 109 16.61 -14.40 -24.83
CA LYS A 109 16.89 -15.53 -23.92
C LYS A 109 15.72 -15.85 -22.99
N ALA A 110 14.56 -16.09 -23.59
CA ALA A 110 13.40 -16.61 -22.88
C ALA A 110 13.74 -17.93 -22.17
N HIS A 111 13.39 -18.05 -20.89
CA HIS A 111 13.63 -19.28 -20.13
C HIS A 111 12.63 -20.41 -20.50
N SER A 112 11.55 -20.08 -21.20
CA SER A 112 10.49 -21.00 -21.64
C SER A 112 9.76 -20.45 -22.86
N TRP A 113 9.04 -21.30 -23.59
CA TRP A 113 8.26 -20.88 -24.75
C TRP A 113 6.90 -20.28 -24.36
N THR A 114 6.46 -20.49 -23.12
CA THR A 114 5.14 -20.04 -22.63
C THR A 114 5.24 -18.94 -21.59
N CYS A 115 6.45 -18.46 -21.27
CA CYS A 115 6.62 -17.36 -20.33
C CYS A 115 6.27 -16.01 -20.98
N MET A 116 5.98 -15.01 -20.15
CA MET A 116 5.63 -13.67 -20.59
C MET A 116 6.05 -12.64 -19.54
N ASP A 117 6.55 -11.50 -20.01
CA ASP A 117 6.77 -10.31 -19.20
C ASP A 117 5.63 -9.31 -19.40
N ILE A 118 5.24 -8.62 -18.33
CA ILE A 118 4.33 -7.49 -18.37
C ILE A 118 5.12 -6.26 -17.93
N TYR A 119 5.05 -5.20 -18.72
CA TYR A 119 5.72 -3.94 -18.44
C TYR A 119 4.70 -2.81 -18.29
N VAL A 120 4.94 -1.93 -17.33
CA VAL A 120 4.29 -0.62 -17.23
C VAL A 120 5.28 0.42 -17.72
N PHE A 121 4.81 1.32 -18.58
CA PHE A 121 5.58 2.42 -19.15
C PHE A 121 4.94 3.72 -18.69
N ALA A 122 5.73 4.59 -18.08
CA ALA A 122 5.22 5.80 -17.48
C ALA A 122 6.06 7.02 -17.85
N THR A 123 5.35 8.13 -18.02
CA THR A 123 5.88 9.49 -17.91
C THR A 123 5.04 10.21 -16.85
N PRO A 124 5.47 11.37 -16.35
CA PRO A 124 4.66 12.20 -15.46
C PRO A 124 3.30 12.63 -16.04
N TYR A 125 3.11 12.45 -17.36
CA TYR A 125 1.92 12.86 -18.09
C TYR A 125 0.98 11.70 -18.41
N ARG A 126 1.50 10.47 -18.47
CA ARG A 126 0.72 9.29 -18.88
C ARG A 126 1.30 7.98 -18.38
N VAL A 127 0.41 7.03 -18.13
CA VAL A 127 0.76 5.63 -17.90
C VAL A 127 0.16 4.76 -19.00
N THR A 128 0.95 3.79 -19.48
CA THR A 128 0.53 2.74 -20.39
C THR A 128 1.23 1.44 -20.00
N TRP A 129 0.84 0.32 -20.59
CA TRP A 129 1.39 -0.99 -20.26
C TRP A 129 1.35 -1.91 -21.46
N ASP A 130 2.23 -2.90 -21.52
CA ASP A 130 2.18 -3.94 -22.56
C ASP A 130 2.77 -5.27 -22.08
N TYR A 131 2.61 -6.33 -22.88
CA TYR A 131 3.08 -7.67 -22.56
C TYR A 131 3.80 -8.33 -23.73
N TYR A 132 4.80 -9.15 -23.42
CA TYR A 132 5.68 -9.74 -24.43
C TYR A 132 5.90 -11.23 -24.17
N PHE A 133 5.71 -12.05 -25.20
CA PHE A 133 5.82 -13.52 -25.16
C PHE A 133 6.82 -14.08 -26.18
N LEU A 134 7.26 -13.26 -27.15
CA LEU A 134 8.24 -13.67 -28.16
C LEU A 134 9.59 -13.00 -27.92
N SER A 135 10.65 -13.79 -27.99
CA SER A 135 12.04 -13.33 -27.98
C SER A 135 12.37 -12.62 -29.29
N ARG A 136 12.02 -11.34 -29.38
CA ARG A 136 12.29 -10.47 -30.53
C ARG A 136 12.30 -9.00 -30.09
N GLU A 137 12.57 -8.13 -31.04
CA GLU A 137 12.30 -6.71 -30.89
C GLU A 137 10.80 -6.45 -31.03
N HIS A 138 10.27 -5.66 -30.11
CA HIS A 138 8.90 -5.15 -30.11
C HIS A 138 8.94 -3.64 -30.05
N THR A 139 7.83 -3.01 -30.44
CA THR A 139 7.72 -1.55 -30.50
C THR A 139 6.42 -1.12 -29.83
N LEU A 140 6.50 -0.09 -28.99
CA LEU A 140 5.36 0.63 -28.43
C LEU A 140 5.34 2.04 -29.03
N GLU A 141 4.25 2.41 -29.67
CA GLU A 141 4.13 3.69 -30.38
C GLU A 141 3.43 4.75 -29.51
N PHE A 142 4.14 5.84 -29.23
CA PHE A 142 3.59 7.10 -28.75
C PHE A 142 3.28 7.96 -29.96
N LYS A 143 2.01 8.02 -30.36
CA LYS A 143 1.61 8.74 -31.58
C LYS A 143 1.99 10.22 -31.51
N GLU A 144 1.66 10.85 -30.40
CA GLU A 144 1.89 12.28 -30.14
C GLU A 144 2.18 12.51 -28.66
N TRP A 145 3.19 13.32 -28.37
CA TRP A 145 3.45 13.85 -27.04
C TRP A 145 2.37 14.88 -26.69
N ASP A 146 1.92 14.87 -25.44
CA ASP A 146 0.77 15.65 -24.96
C ASP A 146 1.11 17.14 -24.93
N SER A 147 2.37 17.45 -24.66
CA SER A 147 2.87 18.81 -24.53
C SER A 147 4.36 18.89 -24.85
N LYS A 148 4.84 20.13 -25.02
CA LYS A 148 6.28 20.43 -25.09
C LYS A 148 7.04 19.89 -23.89
N ALA A 149 6.42 19.94 -22.72
CA ALA A 149 7.05 19.58 -21.47
C ALA A 149 7.23 18.05 -21.36
N GLU A 150 6.26 17.26 -21.82
CA GLU A 150 6.44 15.80 -21.96
C GLU A 150 7.54 15.45 -22.95
N TYR A 151 7.55 16.10 -24.11
CA TYR A 151 8.57 15.88 -25.13
C TYR A 151 9.99 16.15 -24.59
N GLU A 152 10.19 17.26 -23.86
CA GLU A 152 11.47 17.59 -23.24
C GLU A 152 11.82 16.66 -22.07
N TYR A 153 10.84 16.24 -21.26
CA TYR A 153 11.04 15.24 -20.21
C TYR A 153 11.54 13.91 -20.80
N VAL A 154 10.85 13.36 -21.80
CA VAL A 154 11.22 12.07 -22.40
C VAL A 154 12.57 12.14 -23.11
N LYS A 155 12.95 13.30 -23.66
CA LYS A 155 14.30 13.50 -24.20
C LYS A 155 15.40 13.41 -23.14
N ARG A 156 15.15 13.96 -21.95
CA ARG A 156 16.14 14.08 -20.88
C ARG A 156 16.17 12.84 -19.99
N GLN A 157 15.02 12.48 -19.43
CA GLN A 157 14.86 11.41 -18.44
C GLN A 157 14.47 10.08 -19.09
N GLY A 158 13.72 10.12 -20.20
CA GLY A 158 13.22 8.93 -20.89
C GLY A 158 11.82 8.52 -20.42
N VAL A 159 11.31 7.44 -21.01
CA VAL A 159 10.10 6.77 -20.51
C VAL A 159 10.53 5.76 -19.46
N SER A 160 9.99 5.89 -18.24
CA SER A 160 10.23 4.96 -17.13
C SER A 160 9.58 3.61 -17.43
N ILE A 161 10.36 2.55 -17.27
CA ILE A 161 9.97 1.18 -17.56
C ILE A 161 9.94 0.40 -16.25
N PHE A 162 8.81 -0.22 -15.96
CA PHE A 162 8.62 -1.08 -14.81
C PHE A 162 8.26 -2.48 -15.24
N LEU A 163 8.83 -3.47 -14.59
CA LEU A 163 8.58 -4.89 -14.83
C LEU A 163 7.72 -5.47 -13.70
N MET A 164 6.70 -6.23 -14.08
CA MET A 164 5.97 -7.10 -13.15
C MET A 164 6.77 -8.40 -12.95
N GLN A 165 7.56 -8.48 -11.87
CA GLN A 165 8.45 -9.62 -11.57
C GLN A 165 7.73 -10.97 -11.47
N ALA A 166 6.44 -10.93 -11.13
CA ALA A 166 5.64 -12.12 -11.05
C ALA A 166 5.46 -12.81 -12.44
N GLY A 167 5.55 -12.09 -13.55
CA GLY A 167 5.23 -12.59 -14.90
C GLY A 167 3.78 -13.12 -14.98
N MET A 168 3.32 -13.64 -16.12
CA MET A 168 1.90 -14.02 -16.31
C MET A 168 1.30 -14.92 -15.21
N LEU A 169 2.04 -15.98 -14.84
CA LEU A 169 1.55 -17.00 -13.91
C LEU A 169 1.68 -16.57 -12.44
N GLY A 170 2.75 -15.84 -12.12
CA GLY A 170 2.90 -15.24 -10.80
C GLY A 170 1.90 -14.11 -10.58
N THR A 171 1.62 -13.29 -11.59
CA THR A 171 0.62 -12.22 -11.51
C THR A 171 -0.76 -12.81 -11.24
N LEU A 172 -1.13 -13.92 -11.89
CA LEU A 172 -2.40 -14.60 -11.59
C LEU A 172 -2.45 -15.20 -10.17
N SER A 173 -1.35 -15.81 -9.71
CA SER A 173 -1.25 -16.35 -8.36
C SER A 173 -1.31 -15.24 -7.30
N ALA A 174 -0.57 -14.16 -7.51
CA ALA A 174 -0.46 -13.08 -6.55
C ALA A 174 -1.71 -12.18 -6.55
N LEU A 175 -2.43 -12.06 -7.68
CA LEU A 175 -3.79 -11.49 -7.70
C LEU A 175 -4.76 -12.28 -6.84
N TRP A 176 -4.58 -13.60 -6.75
CA TRP A 176 -5.35 -14.45 -5.83
C TRP A 176 -4.92 -14.29 -4.36
N ASP A 177 -3.80 -13.63 -4.08
CA ASP A 177 -3.40 -13.24 -2.73
C ASP A 177 -3.85 -11.82 -2.36
N VAL A 178 -3.97 -10.89 -3.34
CA VAL A 178 -4.38 -9.48 -3.10
C VAL A 178 -5.87 -9.22 -3.27
N PHE A 179 -6.51 -9.75 -4.31
CA PHE A 179 -7.97 -9.62 -4.49
C PHE A 179 -8.80 -10.05 -3.26
N PRO A 180 -8.47 -11.16 -2.57
CA PRO A 180 -9.23 -11.57 -1.40
C PRO A 180 -9.16 -10.56 -0.25
N LEU A 181 -8.05 -9.81 -0.11
CA LEU A 181 -7.82 -8.88 1.01
C LEU A 181 -8.97 -7.88 1.15
N PHE A 182 -9.53 -7.44 0.03
CA PHE A 182 -10.62 -6.47 -0.02
C PHE A 182 -12.02 -7.09 0.03
N THR A 183 -12.14 -8.42 0.09
CA THR A 183 -13.43 -9.10 0.13
C THR A 183 -13.99 -9.18 1.55
N ASN A 184 -15.30 -8.93 1.70
CA ASN A 184 -15.97 -9.09 2.97
C ASN A 184 -16.38 -10.56 3.23
N THR A 185 -15.42 -11.48 3.21
CA THR A 185 -15.66 -12.93 3.42
C THR A 185 -14.68 -13.53 4.41
N GLY A 186 -14.98 -14.73 4.93
CA GLY A 186 -14.00 -15.48 5.73
C GLY A 186 -12.73 -15.84 4.95
N TRP A 187 -12.80 -15.88 3.60
CA TRP A 187 -11.61 -16.01 2.76
C TRP A 187 -10.77 -14.73 2.77
N GLY A 188 -11.41 -13.56 2.71
CA GLY A 188 -10.72 -12.28 2.84
C GLY A 188 -10.06 -12.11 4.21
N GLU A 189 -10.78 -12.42 5.30
CA GLU A 189 -10.24 -12.43 6.66
C GLU A 189 -8.97 -13.30 6.77
N ASN A 190 -9.04 -14.55 6.30
CA ASN A 190 -7.89 -15.46 6.33
C ASN A 190 -6.73 -14.98 5.45
N SER A 191 -7.02 -14.26 4.36
CA SER A 191 -5.99 -13.73 3.46
C SER A 191 -5.28 -12.53 4.07
N ASN A 192 -6.01 -11.61 4.72
CA ASN A 192 -5.41 -10.49 5.48
C ASN A 192 -4.51 -11.02 6.60
N ILE A 193 -4.99 -11.98 7.39
CA ILE A 193 -4.19 -12.62 8.45
C ILE A 193 -2.96 -13.32 7.87
N GLY A 194 -3.11 -14.07 6.78
CA GLY A 194 -2.02 -14.77 6.12
C GLY A 194 -0.96 -13.82 5.58
N PHE A 195 -1.37 -12.69 5.00
CA PHE A 195 -0.48 -11.64 4.51
C PHE A 195 0.33 -11.03 5.65
N LEU A 196 -0.34 -10.56 6.72
CA LEU A 196 0.33 -9.92 7.86
C LEU A 196 1.24 -10.90 8.61
N LYS A 197 0.85 -12.18 8.75
CA LYS A 197 1.74 -13.25 9.25
C LYS A 197 3.00 -13.40 8.43
N LYS A 198 2.85 -13.49 7.10
CA LYS A 198 3.97 -13.73 6.17
C LYS A 198 4.93 -12.54 6.10
N HIS A 199 4.41 -11.32 6.12
CA HIS A 199 5.18 -10.10 5.83
C HIS A 199 5.59 -9.29 7.07
N MET A 200 4.89 -9.46 8.20
CA MET A 200 5.15 -8.71 9.44
C MET A 200 5.45 -9.60 10.65
N GLY A 201 5.17 -10.91 10.57
CA GLY A 201 5.35 -11.82 11.71
C GLY A 201 4.25 -11.74 12.78
N ALA A 202 3.13 -11.04 12.51
CA ALA A 202 2.00 -10.93 13.43
C ALA A 202 1.34 -12.29 13.71
N THR A 203 0.85 -12.55 14.94
CA THR A 203 0.40 -13.91 15.31
C THR A 203 -1.11 -14.14 15.17
N PHE A 204 -1.94 -13.09 15.33
CA PHE A 204 -3.42 -13.17 15.25
C PHE A 204 -3.98 -14.37 16.00
N GLU A 205 -3.65 -14.49 17.28
CA GLU A 205 -4.21 -15.53 18.16
C GLU A 205 -5.69 -15.25 18.44
N GLN A 206 -6.54 -16.27 18.39
CA GLN A 206 -7.95 -16.11 18.69
C GLN A 206 -8.19 -16.03 20.21
N ARG A 207 -9.06 -15.11 20.60
CA ARG A 207 -9.47 -14.91 22.00
C ARG A 207 -10.63 -15.85 22.35
N PRO A 208 -10.76 -16.28 23.61
CA PRO A 208 -11.97 -16.95 24.07
C PRO A 208 -13.19 -16.03 23.93
N GLN A 209 -14.36 -16.61 23.71
CA GLN A 209 -15.61 -15.85 23.70
C GLN A 209 -16.02 -15.47 25.14
N PRO A 210 -16.71 -14.33 25.35
CA PRO A 210 -17.20 -13.39 24.33
C PRO A 210 -16.10 -12.45 23.79
N TRP A 211 -16.21 -12.08 22.50
CA TRP A 211 -15.28 -11.15 21.83
C TRP A 211 -15.59 -9.67 22.05
N VAL A 212 -16.57 -9.38 22.92
CA VAL A 212 -16.96 -8.03 23.33
C VAL A 212 -16.89 -8.00 24.85
N THR A 213 -16.15 -7.04 25.37
CA THR A 213 -15.99 -6.86 26.81
C THR A 213 -17.14 -6.03 27.36
N ASN A 214 -17.68 -6.40 28.52
CA ASN A 214 -18.68 -5.57 29.20
C ASN A 214 -17.99 -4.38 29.87
N ILE A 215 -18.03 -3.23 29.21
CA ILE A 215 -17.31 -2.01 29.63
C ILE A 215 -18.18 -1.13 30.52
N SER A 216 -17.53 -0.44 31.46
CA SER A 216 -18.13 0.68 32.19
C SER A 216 -17.60 1.99 31.60
N VAL A 217 -18.49 2.79 30.99
CA VAL A 217 -18.17 4.09 30.39
C VAL A 217 -17.62 5.09 31.44
N ASP A 218 -17.97 4.90 32.72
CA ASP A 218 -17.43 5.70 33.82
C ASP A 218 -15.90 5.56 33.97
N ASP A 219 -15.34 4.40 33.60
CA ASP A 219 -13.90 4.14 33.69
C ASP A 219 -13.11 4.69 32.50
N ILE A 220 -13.78 5.19 31.46
CA ILE A 220 -13.16 5.80 30.27
C ILE A 220 -13.05 7.31 30.49
N HIS A 221 -11.96 7.93 30.07
CA HIS A 221 -11.68 9.33 30.34
C HIS A 221 -11.29 10.09 29.08
N SER A 222 -11.41 11.42 29.13
CA SER A 222 -10.94 12.31 28.08
C SER A 222 -9.46 12.10 27.80
N GLY A 223 -9.14 11.99 26.51
CA GLY A 223 -7.80 11.70 26.02
C GLY A 223 -7.44 10.21 25.96
N ASP A 224 -8.27 9.29 26.47
CA ASP A 224 -8.00 7.86 26.28
C ASP A 224 -8.04 7.49 24.78
N PHE A 225 -7.06 6.70 24.33
CA PHE A 225 -6.84 6.40 22.92
C PHE A 225 -7.52 5.09 22.52
N LEU A 226 -8.08 5.04 21.32
CA LEU A 226 -8.65 3.84 20.71
C LEU A 226 -7.80 3.43 19.51
N ALA A 227 -7.10 2.30 19.64
CA ALA A 227 -6.42 1.65 18.53
C ALA A 227 -7.38 0.66 17.86
N ILE A 228 -7.59 0.79 16.55
CA ILE A 228 -8.58 0.01 15.80
C ILE A 228 -7.88 -0.75 14.67
N SER A 229 -8.21 -2.03 14.52
CA SER A 229 -7.62 -2.91 13.52
C SER A 229 -8.71 -3.71 12.80
N LYS A 230 -8.98 -3.32 11.56
CA LYS A 230 -9.90 -3.99 10.63
C LYS A 230 -9.12 -5.02 9.80
N ILE A 231 -9.77 -6.14 9.52
CA ILE A 231 -9.13 -7.28 8.83
C ILE A 231 -10.04 -7.93 7.78
N ARG A 232 -11.16 -7.30 7.45
CA ARG A 232 -12.14 -7.81 6.49
C ARG A 232 -12.73 -6.67 5.65
N GLY A 233 -13.19 -7.00 4.44
CA GLY A 233 -13.82 -6.01 3.55
C GLY A 233 -12.84 -5.01 2.95
N ARG A 234 -13.37 -3.97 2.30
CA ARG A 234 -12.57 -2.94 1.63
C ARG A 234 -11.55 -2.32 2.60
N TRP A 235 -12.03 -1.84 3.74
CA TRP A 235 -11.19 -1.19 4.75
C TRP A 235 -10.17 -2.14 5.39
N GLY A 236 -10.52 -3.40 5.65
CA GLY A 236 -9.55 -4.37 6.15
C GLY A 236 -8.42 -4.68 5.16
N GLY A 237 -8.69 -4.64 3.86
CA GLY A 237 -7.66 -4.76 2.82
C GLY A 237 -6.73 -3.55 2.77
N PHE A 238 -7.29 -2.33 2.83
CA PHE A 238 -6.50 -1.09 2.90
C PHE A 238 -5.62 -1.05 4.16
N GLU A 239 -6.19 -1.29 5.33
CA GLU A 239 -5.44 -1.33 6.59
C GLU A 239 -4.36 -2.42 6.58
N THR A 240 -4.59 -3.55 5.91
CA THR A 240 -3.57 -4.61 5.79
C THR A 240 -2.32 -4.12 5.05
N LEU A 241 -2.50 -3.33 3.99
CA LEU A 241 -1.39 -2.72 3.26
C LEU A 241 -0.75 -1.58 4.06
N GLU A 242 -1.55 -0.76 4.72
CA GLU A 242 -1.08 0.32 5.59
C GLU A 242 -0.22 -0.20 6.74
N LYS A 243 -0.70 -1.23 7.46
CA LYS A 243 0.04 -1.94 8.52
C LYS A 243 1.39 -2.44 8.01
N TRP A 244 1.40 -2.96 6.78
CA TRP A 244 2.62 -3.49 6.18
C TRP A 244 3.66 -2.42 5.84
N VAL A 245 3.26 -1.26 5.32
CA VAL A 245 4.20 -0.18 4.98
C VAL A 245 4.64 0.66 6.20
N SER A 246 3.78 0.80 7.21
CA SER A 246 4.06 1.57 8.43
C SER A 246 4.68 0.74 9.57
N GLY A 247 4.46 -0.57 9.58
CA GLY A 247 4.75 -1.42 10.73
C GLY A 247 3.76 -1.31 11.88
N ALA A 248 2.67 -0.54 11.71
CA ALA A 248 1.58 -0.50 12.67
C ALA A 248 0.78 -1.81 12.67
N TYR A 249 0.24 -2.20 13.81
CA TYR A 249 -0.62 -3.39 13.94
C TYR A 249 -2.11 -3.00 14.08
N ALA A 250 -2.38 -1.71 14.19
CA ALA A 250 -3.67 -1.05 14.05
C ALA A 250 -3.62 -0.17 12.79
N GLY A 251 -4.76 -0.02 12.11
CA GLY A 251 -4.87 0.77 10.87
C GLY A 251 -5.87 1.92 10.98
N HIS A 252 -6.50 2.10 12.15
CA HIS A 252 -7.32 3.27 12.43
C HIS A 252 -7.18 3.68 13.89
N SER A 253 -7.45 4.95 14.19
CA SER A 253 -7.39 5.48 15.54
C SER A 253 -8.49 6.48 15.83
N ALA A 254 -8.92 6.51 17.09
CA ALA A 254 -9.87 7.47 17.61
C ALA A 254 -9.49 7.88 19.04
N VAL A 255 -10.16 8.90 19.58
CA VAL A 255 -9.93 9.41 20.93
C VAL A 255 -11.24 9.63 21.67
N CYS A 256 -11.25 9.29 22.96
CA CYS A 256 -12.38 9.50 23.84
C CYS A 256 -12.39 10.91 24.44
N LEU A 257 -13.57 11.52 24.54
CA LEU A 257 -13.80 12.82 25.18
C LEU A 257 -15.06 12.76 26.05
N LYS A 258 -15.00 13.26 27.28
CA LYS A 258 -16.16 13.46 28.15
C LYS A 258 -16.57 14.92 28.12
N ASP A 259 -17.87 15.19 27.94
CA ASP A 259 -18.38 16.55 28.04
C ASP A 259 -18.56 16.99 29.50
N SER A 260 -19.00 18.24 29.69
CA SER A 260 -19.25 18.81 31.03
C SER A 260 -20.36 18.11 31.82
N GLU A 261 -21.19 17.31 31.16
CA GLU A 261 -22.24 16.49 31.79
C GLU A 261 -21.73 15.06 32.11
N GLY A 262 -20.50 14.74 31.72
CA GLY A 262 -19.87 13.43 31.90
C GLY A 262 -20.23 12.41 30.83
N LYS A 263 -20.96 12.81 29.76
CA LYS A 263 -21.31 11.92 28.65
C LYS A 263 -20.08 11.70 27.79
N LEU A 264 -19.89 10.46 27.35
CA LEU A 264 -18.75 10.05 26.53
C LEU A 264 -19.02 10.25 25.04
N TRP A 265 -17.98 10.73 24.35
CA TRP A 265 -17.91 10.99 22.92
C TRP A 265 -16.64 10.37 22.35
N VAL A 266 -16.65 10.10 21.05
CA VAL A 266 -15.51 9.60 20.28
C VAL A 266 -15.24 10.59 19.15
N GLY A 267 -14.01 11.10 19.10
CA GLY A 267 -13.51 11.85 17.96
C GLY A 267 -12.67 10.94 17.07
N GLU A 268 -12.95 10.93 15.77
CA GLU A 268 -12.16 10.20 14.77
C GLU A 268 -12.11 10.96 13.44
N SER A 269 -11.07 10.70 12.65
CA SER A 269 -10.99 11.14 11.25
C SER A 269 -11.06 9.92 10.34
N GLY A 270 -12.02 9.89 9.41
CA GLY A 270 -12.27 8.74 8.53
C GLY A 270 -13.68 8.15 8.69
N HIS A 271 -14.62 8.95 9.20
CA HIS A 271 -16.03 8.58 9.32
C HIS A 271 -16.75 8.88 8.01
N GLU A 272 -17.45 7.90 7.43
CA GLU A 272 -18.21 8.08 6.19
C GLU A 272 -19.53 8.80 6.47
N ASN A 273 -19.73 9.99 5.89
CA ASN A 273 -20.98 10.73 6.02
C ASN A 273 -22.11 10.18 5.12
N GLU A 274 -23.30 10.76 5.18
CA GLU A 274 -24.44 10.34 4.35
C GLU A 274 -24.22 10.49 2.84
N GLN A 275 -23.22 11.27 2.42
CA GLN A 275 -22.82 11.49 1.03
C GLN A 275 -21.75 10.49 0.56
N GLY A 276 -21.25 9.62 1.45
CA GLY A 276 -20.17 8.67 1.16
C GLY A 276 -18.78 9.30 1.18
N GLU A 277 -18.61 10.45 1.84
CA GLU A 277 -17.34 11.16 1.99
C GLU A 277 -16.74 10.88 3.37
N ASP A 278 -15.44 10.64 3.43
CA ASP A 278 -14.72 10.46 4.69
C ASP A 278 -14.41 11.82 5.34
N ILE A 279 -14.93 12.01 6.55
CA ILE A 279 -14.83 13.25 7.32
C ILE A 279 -14.27 13.01 8.72
N ILE A 280 -13.92 14.10 9.38
CA ILE A 280 -13.67 14.15 10.82
C ILE A 280 -15.02 14.25 11.54
N ALA A 281 -15.27 13.35 12.48
CA ALA A 281 -16.53 13.28 13.23
C ALA A 281 -16.27 13.22 14.73
N VAL A 282 -17.14 13.90 15.49
CA VAL A 282 -17.26 13.76 16.94
C VAL A 282 -18.64 13.22 17.27
N LEU A 283 -18.69 11.95 17.66
CA LEU A 283 -19.92 11.17 17.80
C LEU A 283 -20.19 10.79 19.26
N PRO A 284 -21.46 10.73 19.70
CA PRO A 284 -21.79 10.14 21.00
C PRO A 284 -21.29 8.69 21.07
N TRP A 285 -20.74 8.29 22.23
CA TRP A 285 -20.22 6.93 22.43
C TRP A 285 -21.23 5.85 22.04
N ASP A 286 -22.50 6.00 22.44
CA ASP A 286 -23.53 4.98 22.17
C ASP A 286 -23.79 4.82 20.66
N GLU A 287 -23.69 5.90 19.88
CA GLU A 287 -23.86 5.86 18.43
C GLU A 287 -22.67 5.19 17.76
N TRP A 288 -21.45 5.62 18.12
CA TRP A 288 -20.21 5.05 17.60
C TRP A 288 -20.09 3.57 17.96
N TRP A 289 -20.36 3.22 19.22
CA TRP A 289 -20.28 1.85 19.71
C TRP A 289 -21.34 0.94 19.09
N GLU A 290 -22.57 1.42 18.88
CA GLU A 290 -23.60 0.67 18.15
C GLU A 290 -23.19 0.39 16.70
N PHE A 291 -22.55 1.35 16.04
CA PHE A 291 -21.99 1.15 14.71
C PHE A 291 -20.89 0.07 14.72
N GLU A 292 -19.88 0.21 15.59
CA GLU A 292 -18.79 -0.76 15.71
C GLU A 292 -19.30 -2.16 16.09
N LEU A 293 -20.36 -2.25 16.90
CA LEU A 293 -20.96 -3.53 17.28
C LEU A 293 -21.71 -4.21 16.15
N ASN A 294 -22.56 -3.47 15.43
CA ASN A 294 -23.64 -4.06 14.63
C ASN A 294 -23.65 -3.64 13.15
N LYS A 295 -22.93 -2.59 12.77
CA LYS A 295 -22.94 -2.03 11.41
C LYS A 295 -21.60 -2.10 10.70
N ASP A 296 -20.48 -2.05 11.43
CA ASP A 296 -19.15 -2.21 10.82
C ASP A 296 -18.95 -3.66 10.36
N ASP A 297 -18.98 -3.84 9.03
CA ASP A 297 -18.86 -5.13 8.37
C ASP A 297 -17.39 -5.55 8.13
N SER A 298 -16.42 -4.72 8.54
CA SER A 298 -14.97 -4.92 8.39
C SER A 298 -14.31 -5.76 9.50
N ASN A 299 -15.11 -6.22 10.47
CA ASN A 299 -14.67 -6.99 11.64
C ASN A 299 -13.58 -6.26 12.46
N PRO A 300 -13.92 -5.12 13.09
CA PRO A 300 -12.95 -4.30 13.80
C PRO A 300 -12.53 -4.94 15.14
N HIS A 301 -11.24 -4.83 15.44
CA HIS A 301 -10.63 -5.17 16.72
C HIS A 301 -10.23 -3.87 17.38
N ILE A 302 -10.64 -3.66 18.63
CA ILE A 302 -10.55 -2.35 19.28
C ILE A 302 -9.86 -2.51 20.63
N ALA A 303 -8.79 -1.75 20.82
CA ALA A 303 -8.06 -1.62 22.07
C ALA A 303 -8.19 -0.20 22.61
N LEU A 304 -8.64 -0.08 23.86
CA LEU A 304 -8.59 1.13 24.65
C LEU A 304 -7.25 1.21 25.37
N LEU A 305 -6.57 2.33 25.20
CA LEU A 305 -5.28 2.67 25.78
C LEU A 305 -5.49 3.87 26.72
N PRO A 306 -5.69 3.63 28.04
CA PRO A 306 -5.89 4.71 28.99
C PRO A 306 -4.64 5.58 29.10
N LEU A 307 -4.80 6.90 29.24
CA LEU A 307 -3.67 7.79 29.56
C LEU A 307 -3.09 7.46 30.93
N HIS A 308 -1.76 7.53 31.05
CA HIS A 308 -1.08 7.45 32.33
C HIS A 308 -1.56 8.59 33.26
N PRO A 309 -1.75 8.37 34.58
CA PRO A 309 -2.25 9.40 35.49
C PRO A 309 -1.47 10.73 35.45
N ASP A 310 -0.14 10.67 35.34
CA ASP A 310 0.72 11.87 35.28
C ASP A 310 0.58 12.64 33.95
N VAL A 311 0.22 11.94 32.87
CA VAL A 311 0.00 12.53 31.54
C VAL A 311 -1.40 13.12 31.51
N ARG A 312 -2.39 12.38 32.01
CA ARG A 312 -3.78 12.85 32.19
C ARG A 312 -3.86 14.11 33.05
N ALA A 313 -3.04 14.22 34.09
CA ALA A 313 -2.98 15.42 34.93
C ALA A 313 -2.53 16.69 34.18
N LYS A 314 -1.86 16.55 33.03
CA LYS A 314 -1.44 17.65 32.16
C LYS A 314 -2.42 17.93 31.02
N PHE A 315 -3.31 16.96 30.73
CA PHE A 315 -4.23 17.04 29.61
C PHE A 315 -5.24 18.17 29.81
N ASN A 316 -5.16 19.21 28.98
CA ASN A 316 -6.13 20.29 28.97
C ASN A 316 -7.38 19.89 28.18
N GLU A 317 -8.39 19.41 28.91
CA GLU A 317 -9.66 18.94 28.35
C GLU A 317 -10.44 20.03 27.60
N THR A 318 -10.38 21.30 28.04
CA THR A 318 -11.04 22.40 27.34
C THR A 318 -10.42 22.64 25.97
N ALA A 319 -9.08 22.69 25.89
CA ALA A 319 -8.37 22.86 24.63
C ALA A 319 -8.60 21.67 23.69
N ALA A 320 -8.62 20.44 24.23
CA ALA A 320 -8.93 19.24 23.45
C ALA A 320 -10.33 19.31 22.80
N TRP A 321 -11.35 19.76 23.55
CA TRP A 321 -12.70 19.95 23.02
C TRP A 321 -12.78 21.07 22.00
N GLU A 322 -12.11 22.21 22.23
CA GLU A 322 -12.05 23.31 21.26
C GLU A 322 -11.45 22.84 19.93
N TYR A 323 -10.35 22.08 20.00
CA TYR A 323 -9.74 21.48 18.81
C TYR A 323 -10.70 20.50 18.12
N ALA A 324 -11.26 19.53 18.86
CA ALA A 324 -12.15 18.50 18.31
C ALA A 324 -13.34 19.13 17.56
N LEU A 325 -13.98 20.13 18.18
CA LEU A 325 -15.11 20.84 17.57
C LEU A 325 -14.69 21.70 16.39
N SER A 326 -13.48 22.29 16.41
CA SER A 326 -12.97 23.06 15.28
C SER A 326 -12.74 22.20 14.04
N MET A 327 -12.45 20.92 14.22
CA MET A 327 -12.16 19.96 13.14
C MET A 327 -13.38 19.16 12.69
N ASN A 328 -14.42 19.06 13.53
CA ASN A 328 -15.63 18.31 13.22
C ASN A 328 -16.27 18.77 11.89
N GLY A 329 -16.55 17.82 11.00
CA GLY A 329 -17.09 18.03 9.66
C GLY A 329 -16.07 18.40 8.59
N LYS A 330 -14.77 18.50 8.92
CA LYS A 330 -13.73 18.75 7.91
C LYS A 330 -13.33 17.45 7.17
N PRO A 331 -12.69 17.55 5.99
CA PRO A 331 -12.29 16.38 5.21
C PRO A 331 -11.22 15.51 5.89
N TYR A 332 -11.20 14.23 5.53
CA TYR A 332 -10.11 13.31 5.88
C TYR A 332 -8.77 13.72 5.22
N GLY A 333 -7.67 13.54 5.94
CA GLY A 333 -6.31 13.89 5.50
C GLY A 333 -5.70 12.97 4.45
N TYR A 334 -6.33 12.79 3.30
CA TYR A 334 -5.73 12.02 2.19
C TYR A 334 -4.45 12.65 1.64
N HIS A 335 -4.31 13.98 1.76
CA HIS A 335 -3.13 14.74 1.34
C HIS A 335 -1.86 14.33 2.08
N ASN A 336 -1.95 14.08 3.39
CA ASN A 336 -0.80 13.84 4.26
C ASN A 336 -0.61 12.38 4.68
N MET A 337 -1.65 11.55 4.61
CA MET A 337 -1.59 10.14 5.04
C MET A 337 -0.42 9.37 4.41
N ILE A 338 -0.16 9.52 3.11
CA ILE A 338 0.92 8.76 2.45
C ILE A 338 2.31 9.21 2.88
N PHE A 339 2.47 10.48 3.26
CA PHE A 339 3.77 11.04 3.64
C PHE A 339 4.16 10.72 5.07
N SER A 340 3.19 10.31 5.92
CA SER A 340 3.43 9.91 7.31
C SER A 340 4.37 8.70 7.51
N TRP A 341 4.79 8.02 6.44
CA TRP A 341 5.72 6.90 6.51
C TRP A 341 6.83 6.98 5.44
N ILE A 342 6.98 8.10 4.72
CA ILE A 342 7.98 8.27 3.65
C ILE A 342 8.98 9.33 4.07
N ASP A 343 9.93 8.94 4.91
CA ASP A 343 10.86 9.89 5.54
C ASP A 343 12.29 9.77 4.99
N THR A 344 12.58 8.70 4.26
CA THR A 344 13.91 8.37 3.73
C THR A 344 13.84 8.03 2.24
N LEU A 345 14.97 8.17 1.55
CA LEU A 345 15.04 7.98 0.09
C LEU A 345 14.70 6.54 -0.35
N ASP A 346 15.07 5.56 0.48
CA ASP A 346 15.00 4.13 0.14
C ASP A 346 14.56 3.25 1.32
N GLY A 347 14.66 3.74 2.55
CA GLY A 347 14.41 2.99 3.79
C GLY A 347 12.94 2.86 4.19
N ASN A 348 11.99 3.28 3.35
CA ASN A 348 10.56 3.15 3.63
C ASN A 348 9.86 2.17 2.68
N TYR A 349 10.37 1.98 1.46
CA TYR A 349 9.70 1.22 0.41
C TYR A 349 9.95 -0.29 0.54
N PRO A 350 8.94 -1.12 0.88
CA PRO A 350 9.13 -2.56 0.93
C PRO A 350 9.56 -3.09 -0.44
N PRO A 351 10.69 -3.85 -0.55
CA PRO A 351 11.14 -4.37 -1.83
C PRO A 351 10.03 -5.17 -2.53
N PRO A 352 9.81 -5.00 -3.85
CA PRO A 352 10.69 -4.32 -4.81
C PRO A 352 10.35 -2.84 -5.08
N LEU A 353 9.56 -2.18 -4.23
CA LEU A 353 9.19 -0.79 -4.43
C LEU A 353 10.36 0.18 -4.26
N ASP A 354 10.26 1.31 -4.94
CA ASP A 354 11.09 2.50 -4.76
C ASP A 354 10.26 3.78 -4.99
N SER A 355 10.87 4.95 -4.86
CA SER A 355 10.20 6.24 -5.04
C SER A 355 9.56 6.43 -6.43
N HIS A 356 10.03 5.73 -7.47
CA HIS A 356 9.47 5.86 -8.81
C HIS A 356 8.04 5.30 -8.89
N VAL A 357 7.67 4.36 -8.02
CA VAL A 357 6.28 3.87 -7.98
C VAL A 357 5.29 4.99 -7.64
N LEU A 358 5.69 5.93 -6.78
CA LEU A 358 4.85 7.05 -6.38
C LEU A 358 4.76 8.10 -7.48
N GLU A 359 5.80 8.25 -8.29
CA GLU A 359 5.72 9.07 -9.51
C GLU A 359 4.61 8.52 -10.42
N VAL A 360 4.58 7.20 -10.66
CA VAL A 360 3.53 6.56 -11.47
C VAL A 360 2.15 6.67 -10.83
N LEU A 361 2.04 6.44 -9.52
CA LEU A 361 0.76 6.55 -8.79
C LEU A 361 0.28 8.01 -8.65
N SER A 362 1.13 8.99 -8.93
CA SER A 362 0.74 10.41 -8.97
C SER A 362 0.24 10.84 -10.36
N VAL A 363 0.37 10.00 -11.39
CA VAL A 363 -0.11 10.31 -12.74
C VAL A 363 -1.62 10.06 -12.83
N GLY A 364 -2.38 11.11 -13.12
CA GLY A 364 -3.85 11.05 -13.24
C GLY A 364 -4.38 10.60 -14.61
N LYS A 365 -3.53 10.35 -15.61
CA LYS A 365 -3.92 10.05 -17.01
C LYS A 365 -3.40 8.70 -17.49
N SER A 366 -4.31 7.87 -18.00
CA SER A 366 -4.01 6.56 -18.61
C SER A 366 -4.36 6.56 -20.10
N ASP A 367 -3.39 6.20 -20.94
CA ASP A 367 -3.48 6.33 -22.40
C ASP A 367 -4.20 5.16 -23.10
N LYS A 368 -4.31 4.02 -22.42
CA LYS A 368 -5.04 2.86 -22.94
C LYS A 368 -6.45 2.84 -22.35
N ALA A 369 -7.42 3.35 -23.11
CA ALA A 369 -8.84 3.07 -22.87
C ALA A 369 -9.11 1.56 -23.04
N LEU A 370 -9.94 1.01 -22.16
CA LEU A 370 -10.35 -0.41 -22.17
C LEU A 370 -10.81 -0.82 -23.57
N PRO A 371 -10.27 -1.90 -24.16
CA PRO A 371 -11.00 -2.59 -25.21
C PRO A 371 -12.33 -3.07 -24.61
N SER A 372 -13.45 -2.86 -25.30
CA SER A 372 -14.69 -3.52 -24.89
C SER A 372 -14.46 -5.04 -24.87
N TRP A 373 -15.12 -5.77 -23.97
CA TRP A 373 -15.03 -7.24 -23.86
C TRP A 373 -15.11 -7.96 -25.22
N GLN A 374 -15.87 -7.39 -26.17
CA GLN A 374 -16.04 -7.88 -27.53
C GLN A 374 -14.77 -7.79 -28.40
N THR A 375 -13.90 -6.80 -28.19
CA THR A 375 -12.73 -6.53 -29.03
C THR A 375 -11.59 -7.52 -28.73
N MET A 376 -11.45 -7.94 -27.47
CA MET A 376 -10.46 -8.93 -27.02
C MET A 376 -10.76 -10.36 -27.51
N THR A 377 -12.04 -10.72 -27.67
CA THR A 377 -12.45 -12.00 -28.28
C THR A 377 -12.15 -12.12 -29.78
N ILE A 378 -11.97 -11.00 -30.48
CA ILE A 378 -11.80 -11.00 -31.95
C ILE A 378 -10.32 -11.22 -32.35
N SER A 379 -9.37 -10.70 -31.57
CA SER A 379 -7.92 -10.85 -31.80
C SER A 379 -7.41 -12.30 -31.65
N THR A 380 -8.19 -13.17 -30.99
CA THR A 380 -7.72 -14.47 -30.49
C THR A 380 -8.39 -15.68 -31.16
N ARG A 381 -8.92 -15.50 -32.38
CA ARG A 381 -9.37 -16.60 -33.26
C ARG A 381 -8.16 -17.47 -33.69
N GLY A 382 -7.63 -18.26 -32.76
CA GLY A 382 -6.51 -19.16 -32.98
C GLY A 382 -6.09 -19.99 -31.75
N THR A 383 -6.25 -19.48 -30.51
CA THR A 383 -5.82 -20.19 -29.28
C THR A 383 -6.71 -19.84 -28.08
N GLY A 384 -7.86 -20.52 -27.95
CA GLY A 384 -8.98 -20.13 -27.07
C GLY A 384 -8.78 -20.21 -25.54
N LEU A 385 -7.68 -20.79 -25.04
CA LEU A 385 -7.42 -20.93 -23.59
C LEU A 385 -6.40 -19.90 -23.05
N ILE A 386 -5.39 -19.53 -23.84
CA ILE A 386 -4.37 -18.53 -23.46
C ILE A 386 -4.95 -17.11 -23.57
N ALA A 387 -5.80 -16.92 -24.57
CA ALA A 387 -6.51 -15.67 -24.82
C ALA A 387 -7.42 -15.22 -23.66
N SER A 388 -8.16 -16.17 -23.07
CA SER A 388 -9.14 -15.90 -22.02
C SER A 388 -8.48 -15.65 -20.65
N SER A 389 -7.34 -16.29 -20.36
CA SER A 389 -6.56 -16.03 -19.15
C SER A 389 -5.88 -14.66 -19.17
N VAL A 390 -5.33 -14.24 -20.33
CA VAL A 390 -4.68 -12.92 -20.49
C VAL A 390 -5.69 -11.78 -20.32
N VAL A 391 -6.90 -11.93 -20.86
CA VAL A 391 -7.99 -10.94 -20.72
C VAL A 391 -8.43 -10.79 -19.26
N LEU A 392 -8.57 -11.89 -18.52
CA LEU A 392 -8.95 -11.85 -17.11
C LEU A 392 -7.89 -11.19 -16.23
N GLN A 393 -6.61 -11.40 -16.55
CA GLN A 393 -5.46 -10.84 -15.81
C GLN A 393 -5.30 -9.34 -16.04
N VAL A 394 -5.44 -8.91 -17.29
CA VAL A 394 -5.46 -7.48 -17.64
C VAL A 394 -6.61 -6.78 -16.92
N ALA A 395 -7.82 -7.35 -16.93
CA ALA A 395 -8.97 -6.79 -16.21
C ALA A 395 -8.75 -6.73 -14.69
N SER A 396 -8.02 -7.70 -14.12
CA SER A 396 -7.75 -7.78 -12.67
C SER A 396 -6.70 -6.78 -12.21
N VAL A 397 -5.58 -6.63 -12.93
CA VAL A 397 -4.57 -5.57 -12.67
C VAL A 397 -5.23 -4.19 -12.78
N MET A 398 -6.09 -4.00 -13.78
CA MET A 398 -6.85 -2.76 -13.95
C MET A 398 -7.90 -2.54 -12.86
N THR A 399 -8.49 -3.59 -12.29
CA THR A 399 -9.45 -3.46 -11.18
C THR A 399 -8.73 -3.03 -9.90
N VAL A 400 -7.55 -3.59 -9.63
CA VAL A 400 -6.69 -3.14 -8.52
C VAL A 400 -6.22 -1.70 -8.77
N TRP A 401 -5.72 -1.40 -9.98
CA TRP A 401 -5.26 -0.06 -10.35
C TRP A 401 -6.38 1.00 -10.25
N ASN A 402 -7.58 0.71 -10.77
CA ASN A 402 -8.74 1.61 -10.71
C ASN A 402 -9.32 1.75 -9.28
N HIS A 403 -9.14 0.75 -8.41
CA HIS A 403 -9.51 0.87 -7.00
C HIS A 403 -8.44 1.56 -6.15
N MET A 404 -7.17 1.54 -6.57
CA MET A 404 -6.05 2.22 -5.92
C MET A 404 -5.86 3.68 -6.37
N GLN A 405 -6.25 4.02 -7.61
CA GLN A 405 -6.22 5.37 -8.14
C GLN A 405 -7.63 5.90 -8.46
N PRO A 406 -8.33 6.52 -7.51
CA PRO A 406 -9.29 7.54 -7.88
C PRO A 406 -8.52 8.77 -8.39
N GLU A 407 -8.98 9.41 -9.48
CA GLU A 407 -8.43 10.69 -10.00
C GLU A 407 -8.27 11.76 -8.88
N TYR A 408 -9.08 11.64 -7.82
CA TYR A 408 -9.02 12.42 -6.61
C TYR A 408 -7.67 12.33 -5.87
N ALA A 409 -7.07 11.13 -5.74
CA ALA A 409 -5.80 10.94 -5.02
C ALA A 409 -4.61 11.59 -5.72
N ALA A 410 -4.55 11.53 -7.06
CA ALA A 410 -3.50 12.18 -7.85
C ALA A 410 -3.53 13.71 -7.70
N ASN A 411 -4.72 14.31 -7.66
CA ASN A 411 -4.88 15.75 -7.47
C ASN A 411 -4.46 16.20 -6.05
N MET A 412 -4.72 15.39 -5.04
CA MET A 412 -4.37 15.70 -3.66
C MET A 412 -2.85 15.63 -3.41
N TRP A 413 -2.17 14.62 -3.96
CA TRP A 413 -0.72 14.52 -3.84
C TRP A 413 0.01 15.64 -4.57
N ASN A 414 -0.51 16.11 -5.71
CA ASN A 414 0.07 17.26 -6.41
C ASN A 414 0.14 18.52 -5.53
N GLU A 415 -0.91 18.79 -4.74
CA GLU A 415 -0.89 19.94 -3.83
C GLU A 415 0.15 19.77 -2.72
N ALA A 416 0.25 18.56 -2.13
CA ALA A 416 1.24 18.23 -1.11
C ALA A 416 2.68 18.32 -1.63
N LEU A 417 2.93 17.93 -2.88
CA LEU A 417 4.22 18.09 -3.54
C LEU A 417 4.57 19.57 -3.77
N ASN A 418 3.58 20.38 -4.17
CA ASN A 418 3.76 21.83 -4.33
C ASN A 418 4.11 22.49 -2.99
N LYS A 419 3.46 22.11 -1.88
CA LYS A 419 3.77 22.63 -0.53
C LYS A 419 5.22 22.35 -0.15
N ARG A 420 5.68 21.11 -0.31
CA ARG A 420 7.08 20.69 -0.07
C ARG A 420 8.08 21.48 -0.93
N LEU A 421 7.71 21.78 -2.17
CA LEU A 421 8.53 22.57 -3.09
C LEU A 421 8.42 24.10 -2.85
N GLY A 422 7.49 24.56 -2.02
CA GLY A 422 7.19 25.99 -1.87
C GLY A 422 6.62 26.64 -3.14
N THR A 423 5.90 25.87 -3.96
CA THR A 423 5.21 26.31 -5.18
C THR A 423 3.70 26.20 -5.03
N GLN A 424 2.94 26.68 -6.02
CA GLN A 424 1.48 26.55 -6.04
C GLN A 424 1.00 26.30 -7.47
N GLY A 425 0.06 25.36 -7.63
CA GLY A 425 -0.63 25.11 -8.89
C GLY A 425 0.22 24.48 -10.01
N LEU A 426 1.41 23.96 -9.70
CA LEU A 426 2.17 23.15 -10.65
C LEU A 426 1.53 21.76 -10.74
N ASP A 427 1.40 21.23 -11.94
CA ASP A 427 1.08 19.81 -12.13
C ASP A 427 2.31 18.94 -11.81
N LEU A 428 2.12 17.62 -11.67
CA LEU A 428 3.22 16.69 -11.36
C LEU A 428 4.43 16.87 -12.29
N PRO A 429 4.27 16.98 -13.62
CA PRO A 429 5.41 17.25 -14.47
C PRO A 429 6.15 18.56 -14.20
N ASP A 430 5.44 19.67 -13.99
CA ASP A 430 6.05 20.95 -13.67
C ASP A 430 6.75 20.93 -12.30
N VAL A 431 6.20 20.17 -11.33
CA VAL A 431 6.86 19.87 -10.05
C VAL A 431 8.20 19.17 -10.31
N LEU A 432 8.23 18.10 -11.11
CA LEU A 432 9.45 17.34 -11.38
C LEU A 432 10.51 18.20 -12.10
N VAL A 433 10.09 19.03 -13.05
CA VAL A 433 10.98 19.97 -13.74
C VAL A 433 11.55 21.00 -12.75
N GLU A 434 10.73 21.52 -11.84
CA GLU A 434 11.16 22.51 -10.86
C GLU A 434 12.08 21.90 -9.78
N VAL A 435 11.84 20.66 -9.36
CA VAL A 435 12.74 19.87 -8.51
C VAL A 435 14.12 19.74 -9.15
N GLU A 436 14.17 19.35 -10.44
CA GLU A 436 15.43 19.21 -11.18
C GLU A 436 16.15 20.57 -11.32
N LYS A 437 15.42 21.65 -11.62
CA LYS A 437 16.00 23.02 -11.70
C LYS A 437 16.66 23.44 -10.39
N ARG A 438 16.15 22.96 -9.26
CA ARG A 438 16.70 23.23 -7.92
C ARG A 438 17.82 22.26 -7.52
N GLY A 439 18.19 21.32 -8.40
CA GLY A 439 19.26 20.35 -8.15
C GLY A 439 18.88 19.28 -7.13
N SER A 440 17.58 19.02 -6.95
CA SER A 440 17.02 17.99 -6.06
C SER A 440 16.45 16.84 -6.89
N SER A 441 16.07 15.74 -6.25
CA SER A 441 15.37 14.61 -6.84
C SER A 441 13.93 14.49 -6.33
N PHE A 442 13.10 13.71 -7.04
CA PHE A 442 11.73 13.44 -6.59
C PHE A 442 11.71 12.71 -5.25
N GLY A 443 12.61 11.73 -5.04
CA GLY A 443 12.76 11.06 -3.75
C GLY A 443 13.09 12.05 -2.63
N GLU A 444 14.03 12.98 -2.83
CA GLU A 444 14.35 14.02 -1.83
C GLU A 444 13.15 14.94 -1.56
N LEU A 445 12.35 15.27 -2.58
CA LEU A 445 11.13 16.04 -2.38
C LEU A 445 10.15 15.31 -1.45
N LEU A 446 9.97 14.00 -1.64
CA LEU A 446 9.06 13.19 -0.81
C LEU A 446 9.49 13.16 0.66
N THR A 447 10.79 13.20 0.93
CA THR A 447 11.35 13.19 2.31
C THR A 447 11.24 14.52 3.06
N ILE A 448 10.65 15.56 2.46
CA ILE A 448 10.41 16.82 3.16
C ILE A 448 9.24 16.59 4.14
N PRO A 449 9.43 16.82 5.46
CA PRO A 449 8.40 16.55 6.45
C PRO A 449 7.15 17.38 6.19
N GLU A 450 5.99 16.73 6.26
CA GLU A 450 4.70 17.40 6.37
C GLU A 450 4.70 18.33 7.58
N GLN A 451 4.01 19.45 7.47
CA GLN A 451 3.86 20.39 8.58
C GLN A 451 2.40 20.42 9.02
N ASP A 452 2.17 20.37 10.33
CA ASP A 452 0.82 20.35 10.92
C ASP A 452 -0.01 21.60 10.59
N ASP A 453 0.66 22.72 10.24
CA ASP A 453 0.02 23.99 9.91
C ASP A 453 -0.28 24.16 8.40
N TRP A 454 0.07 23.17 7.57
CA TRP A 454 -0.24 23.21 6.15
C TRP A 454 -1.76 23.12 5.91
N LEU A 455 -2.25 24.09 5.13
CA LEU A 455 -3.64 24.16 4.69
C LEU A 455 -3.74 23.81 3.20
N TYR A 456 -4.63 22.88 2.88
CA TYR A 456 -4.92 22.42 1.52
C TYR A 456 -6.13 23.14 0.93
N ALA A 457 -6.38 22.96 -0.37
CA ALA A 457 -7.46 23.64 -1.08
C ALA A 457 -8.85 23.23 -0.56
N ASP A 458 -8.99 22.00 -0.04
CA ASP A 458 -10.19 21.48 0.62
C ASP A 458 -10.30 21.90 2.10
N GLY A 459 -9.30 22.61 2.62
CA GLY A 459 -9.27 23.17 3.95
C GLY A 459 -8.23 22.52 4.86
N LYS A 460 -8.48 22.57 6.17
CA LYS A 460 -7.68 21.84 7.15
C LYS A 460 -8.17 20.40 7.20
N SER A 461 -7.29 19.44 6.99
CA SER A 461 -7.61 18.01 7.00
C SER A 461 -6.52 17.25 7.75
N THR A 462 -6.90 16.15 8.41
CA THR A 462 -5.96 15.33 9.20
C THR A 462 -6.31 13.86 9.01
N SER A 463 -5.29 12.99 8.96
CA SER A 463 -5.50 11.54 9.03
C SER A 463 -6.05 11.14 10.40
N CYS A 464 -6.50 9.89 10.56
CA CYS A 464 -7.02 9.37 11.82
C CYS A 464 -6.07 9.62 13.00
N ILE A 465 -4.76 9.44 12.79
CA ILE A 465 -3.78 9.58 13.85
C ILE A 465 -3.31 11.02 14.06
N ALA A 466 -3.14 11.78 12.99
CA ALA A 466 -2.79 13.19 13.08
C ALA A 466 -3.87 13.97 13.86
N PHE A 467 -5.16 13.66 13.66
CA PHE A 467 -6.26 14.25 14.42
C PHE A 467 -6.10 14.05 15.94
N VAL A 468 -5.82 12.81 16.37
CA VAL A 468 -5.67 12.50 17.80
C VAL A 468 -4.42 13.16 18.39
N LEU A 469 -3.31 13.14 17.67
CA LEU A 469 -2.06 13.69 18.17
C LEU A 469 -2.02 15.23 18.12
N GLU A 470 -2.67 15.88 17.15
CA GLU A 470 -2.87 17.33 17.17
C GLU A 470 -3.74 17.72 18.38
N MET A 471 -4.80 16.97 18.69
CA MET A 471 -5.57 17.18 19.91
C MET A 471 -4.68 17.06 21.16
N TYR A 472 -3.78 16.08 21.21
CA TYR A 472 -2.81 15.94 22.31
C TYR A 472 -1.83 17.13 22.37
N LYS A 473 -1.41 17.67 21.23
CA LYS A 473 -0.59 18.90 21.17
C LYS A 473 -1.33 20.09 21.73
N GLU A 474 -2.56 20.34 21.29
CA GLU A 474 -3.40 21.43 21.80
C GLU A 474 -3.74 21.26 23.29
N ALA A 475 -3.88 20.00 23.74
CA ALA A 475 -4.09 19.67 25.14
C ALA A 475 -2.81 19.76 26.01
N GLY A 476 -1.66 20.13 25.43
CA GLY A 476 -0.39 20.36 26.14
C GLY A 476 0.43 19.10 26.45
N LEU A 477 0.12 17.95 25.85
CA LEU A 477 0.84 16.69 26.14
C LEU A 477 2.26 16.65 25.56
N PHE A 478 2.53 17.44 24.51
CA PHE A 478 3.85 17.55 23.89
C PHE A 478 4.67 18.73 24.42
N ASP A 479 4.19 19.49 25.41
CA ASP A 479 4.95 20.63 25.94
C ASP A 479 6.22 20.20 26.70
N PRO A 480 7.33 20.95 26.56
CA PRO A 480 7.49 22.22 25.85
C PRO A 480 7.94 22.08 24.39
N ILE A 481 7.96 20.87 23.83
CA ILE A 481 8.51 20.58 22.50
C ILE A 481 7.46 20.58 21.38
N SER A 482 6.20 20.94 21.69
CA SER A 482 5.06 20.91 20.76
C SER A 482 5.36 21.58 19.42
N GLY A 483 6.08 22.71 19.42
CA GLY A 483 6.47 23.44 18.20
C GLY A 483 7.60 22.80 17.38
N SER A 484 8.19 21.70 17.85
CA SER A 484 9.26 20.96 17.16
C SER A 484 8.87 19.52 16.84
N VAL A 485 7.59 19.18 16.94
CA VAL A 485 7.05 17.85 16.61
C VAL A 485 5.98 18.04 15.56
N GLN A 486 6.12 17.41 14.39
CA GLN A 486 5.08 17.36 13.35
C GLN A 486 4.32 16.05 13.50
N VAL A 487 3.09 16.09 14.02
CA VAL A 487 2.31 14.87 14.26
C VAL A 487 1.69 14.30 12.99
N THR A 488 1.68 15.09 11.93
CA THR A 488 1.38 14.62 10.56
C THR A 488 2.38 13.60 10.03
N GLU A 489 3.58 13.53 10.62
CA GLU A 489 4.63 12.53 10.31
C GLU A 489 4.50 11.25 11.17
N PHE A 490 3.46 11.12 11.99
CA PHE A 490 3.31 9.95 12.86
C PHE A 490 2.42 8.90 12.20
N THR A 491 2.85 7.65 12.28
CA THR A 491 1.98 6.50 12.05
C THR A 491 1.24 6.12 13.35
N ILE A 492 0.25 5.23 13.25
CA ILE A 492 -0.41 4.67 14.43
C ILE A 492 0.60 3.92 15.33
N LYS A 493 1.64 3.32 14.74
CA LYS A 493 2.74 2.73 15.51
C LYS A 493 3.38 3.75 16.42
N ASP A 494 3.81 4.86 15.86
CA ASP A 494 4.53 5.89 16.61
C ASP A 494 3.68 6.41 17.77
N ALA A 495 2.39 6.59 17.55
CA ALA A 495 1.47 7.02 18.58
C ALA A 495 1.36 6.05 19.76
N TYR A 496 1.06 4.77 19.54
CA TYR A 496 0.91 3.82 20.66
C TYR A 496 2.23 3.49 21.36
N THR A 497 3.38 3.82 20.74
CA THR A 497 4.70 3.67 21.38
C THR A 497 5.04 4.82 22.33
N LEU A 498 4.36 5.97 22.23
CA LEU A 498 4.56 7.09 23.14
C LEU A 498 4.29 6.70 24.59
N ARG A 499 5.11 7.23 25.50
CA ARG A 499 4.98 7.09 26.97
C ARG A 499 3.83 7.89 27.55
N PHE A 500 2.69 7.87 26.87
CA PHE A 500 1.47 8.58 27.25
C PHE A 500 0.48 7.68 27.98
N PHE A 501 0.60 6.37 27.83
CA PHE A 501 -0.43 5.44 28.25
C PHE A 501 -0.10 4.74 29.57
N GLU A 502 -1.10 4.11 30.17
CA GLU A 502 -0.93 3.30 31.36
C GLU A 502 -0.11 2.03 31.07
N ASN A 503 0.86 1.71 31.93
CA ASN A 503 1.64 0.47 31.87
C ASN A 503 1.54 -0.38 33.14
N ASN A 504 0.89 0.13 34.18
CA ASN A 504 0.62 -0.60 35.40
C ASN A 504 -0.76 -1.26 35.32
N SER A 505 -0.76 -2.58 35.14
CA SER A 505 -1.99 -3.39 35.07
C SER A 505 -2.91 -3.25 36.28
N SER A 506 -2.41 -2.83 37.46
CA SER A 506 -3.25 -2.62 38.64
C SER A 506 -4.10 -1.34 38.58
N ARG A 507 -3.80 -0.42 37.65
CA ARG A 507 -4.54 0.83 37.44
C ARG A 507 -5.50 0.77 36.24
N LEU A 508 -5.41 -0.28 35.43
CA LEU A 508 -6.39 -0.52 34.36
C LEU A 508 -7.79 -0.77 34.96
N PRO A 509 -8.87 -0.43 34.22
CA PRO A 509 -10.23 -0.71 34.65
C PRO A 509 -10.43 -2.17 35.03
N LYS A 510 -11.32 -2.46 35.99
CA LYS A 510 -11.49 -3.84 36.49
C LYS A 510 -11.92 -4.82 35.40
N TRP A 511 -12.75 -4.37 34.47
CA TRP A 511 -13.21 -5.17 33.32
C TRP A 511 -12.11 -5.43 32.29
N CYS A 512 -10.97 -4.74 32.38
CA CYS A 512 -9.85 -4.91 31.48
C CYS A 512 -9.20 -6.28 31.67
N ASN A 513 -9.03 -7.03 30.58
CA ASN A 513 -8.53 -8.42 30.58
C ASN A 513 -9.45 -9.46 31.26
N ASP A 514 -10.69 -9.12 31.67
CA ASP A 514 -11.57 -10.10 32.34
C ASP A 514 -12.07 -11.22 31.42
N GLY A 515 -12.11 -10.98 30.11
CA GLY A 515 -12.61 -11.91 29.10
C GLY A 515 -11.55 -12.74 28.38
N ASP A 516 -10.29 -12.68 28.79
CA ASP A 516 -9.16 -13.30 28.07
C ASP A 516 -8.22 -14.03 29.04
N ASP A 517 -7.63 -15.15 28.60
CA ASP A 517 -6.65 -15.91 29.39
C ASP A 517 -5.26 -15.28 29.38
N VAL A 518 -5.01 -14.37 28.42
CA VAL A 518 -3.78 -13.59 28.31
C VAL A 518 -4.03 -12.15 28.76
N LYS A 519 -3.21 -11.68 29.69
CA LYS A 519 -3.27 -10.29 30.17
C LYS A 519 -2.45 -9.38 29.27
N LEU A 520 -3.12 -8.44 28.61
CA LEU A 520 -2.50 -7.39 27.81
C LEU A 520 -2.18 -6.16 28.68
N PRO A 521 -1.17 -5.36 28.31
CA PRO A 521 -0.84 -4.12 29.02
C PRO A 521 -1.85 -2.99 28.80
N PHE A 522 -2.83 -3.20 27.91
CA PHE A 522 -3.94 -2.31 27.55
C PHE A 522 -5.25 -3.10 27.52
N CYS A 523 -6.38 -2.43 27.23
CA CYS A 523 -7.70 -3.04 27.33
C CYS A 523 -8.33 -3.32 25.98
N GLN A 524 -8.33 -4.58 25.53
CA GLN A 524 -9.04 -4.94 24.31
C GLN A 524 -10.55 -5.08 24.57
N ILE A 525 -11.34 -4.18 24.00
CA ILE A 525 -12.79 -4.08 24.23
C ILE A 525 -13.63 -4.81 23.18
N LYS A 526 -13.09 -5.03 21.98
CA LYS A 526 -13.75 -5.77 20.90
C LYS A 526 -12.74 -6.58 20.07
N GLY A 527 -13.20 -7.69 19.54
CA GLY A 527 -12.55 -8.39 18.43
C GLY A 527 -12.21 -9.84 18.73
N LYS A 528 -12.25 -10.66 17.67
CA LYS A 528 -12.02 -12.11 17.69
C LYS A 528 -10.55 -12.47 17.91
N TYR A 529 -9.63 -11.69 17.35
CA TYR A 529 -8.19 -11.89 17.47
C TYR A 529 -7.60 -10.98 18.52
N ARG A 530 -6.57 -11.46 19.22
CA ARG A 530 -5.83 -10.69 20.20
C ARG A 530 -5.05 -9.60 19.49
N MET A 531 -5.23 -8.36 19.94
CA MET A 531 -4.47 -7.23 19.43
C MET A 531 -3.05 -7.27 19.97
N GLU A 532 -2.10 -6.99 19.10
CA GLU A 532 -0.69 -6.84 19.41
C GLU A 532 -0.32 -5.39 19.11
N LEU A 533 0.32 -4.70 20.06
CA LEU A 533 0.88 -3.36 19.87
C LEU A 533 2.38 -3.44 20.24
N PRO A 534 3.25 -3.84 19.30
CA PRO A 534 4.68 -3.98 19.56
C PRO A 534 5.29 -2.69 20.10
N GLU A 535 6.23 -2.75 21.05
CA GLU A 535 6.86 -1.53 21.60
C GLU A 535 5.87 -0.56 22.29
N TYR A 536 4.67 -1.03 22.66
CA TYR A 536 3.66 -0.25 23.39
C TYR A 536 4.27 0.52 24.56
N ASN A 537 4.03 1.83 24.58
CA ASN A 537 4.35 2.71 25.71
C ASN A 537 5.84 2.70 26.12
N THR A 538 6.75 2.71 25.14
CA THR A 538 8.20 2.59 25.36
C THR A 538 9.01 3.86 25.13
N MET A 539 8.46 4.87 24.43
CA MET A 539 9.19 6.02 23.91
C MET A 539 8.77 7.34 24.53
N ASP A 540 9.71 8.10 25.08
CA ASP A 540 9.46 9.49 25.49
C ASP A 540 9.47 10.40 24.24
N PRO A 541 8.58 11.40 24.13
CA PRO A 541 8.63 12.36 23.03
C PRO A 541 9.93 13.19 23.01
N TYR A 542 10.44 13.49 21.81
CA TYR A 542 11.59 14.39 21.61
C TYR A 542 11.43 15.22 20.32
N PRO A 543 12.15 16.35 20.20
CA PRO A 543 12.08 17.20 19.01
C PRO A 543 12.44 16.46 17.72
N HIS A 544 11.72 16.74 16.65
CA HIS A 544 11.91 16.19 15.30
C HIS A 544 11.79 14.66 15.21
N MET A 545 11.08 14.03 16.16
CA MET A 545 10.80 12.60 16.09
C MET A 545 9.92 12.27 14.89
N ASN A 546 10.16 11.12 14.26
CA ASN A 546 9.40 10.64 13.09
C ASN A 546 9.58 11.41 11.77
N GLU A 547 10.49 12.37 11.68
CA GLU A 547 10.70 13.12 10.41
C GLU A 547 11.69 12.44 9.45
N ARG A 548 12.40 11.39 9.89
CA ARG A 548 13.53 10.73 9.17
C ARG A 548 13.62 9.24 9.47
N CYS A 549 12.48 8.58 9.63
CA CYS A 549 12.38 7.21 10.09
C CYS A 549 12.19 6.21 8.96
N PRO A 550 13.11 5.22 8.79
CA PRO A 550 12.85 4.10 7.89
C PRO A 550 11.79 3.15 8.48
N SER A 551 10.94 2.58 7.62
CA SER A 551 9.82 1.70 8.00
C SER A 551 9.82 0.35 7.26
N LEU A 552 10.99 -0.26 7.05
CA LEU A 552 11.07 -1.52 6.29
C LEU A 552 10.60 -2.78 7.04
N PRO A 553 9.69 -3.58 6.45
CA PRO A 553 9.34 -4.91 6.95
C PRO A 553 10.51 -5.91 6.84
N PRO A 554 10.50 -7.00 7.62
CA PRO A 554 9.53 -7.32 8.67
C PRO A 554 9.93 -6.73 10.05
N LYS A 555 11.11 -6.10 10.15
CA LYS A 555 11.68 -5.70 11.44
C LYS A 555 11.31 -4.29 11.88
N TYR A 556 11.00 -3.40 10.94
CA TYR A 556 10.65 -2.00 11.21
C TYR A 556 11.67 -1.33 12.15
N TYR A 557 12.95 -1.50 11.80
CA TYR A 557 14.04 -1.04 12.64
C TYR A 557 14.07 0.48 12.74
N ARG A 558 13.88 0.99 13.96
CA ARG A 558 13.99 2.41 14.26
C ARG A 558 15.46 2.82 14.41
N THR A 559 15.94 3.72 13.55
CA THR A 559 17.30 4.27 13.62
C THR A 559 17.46 5.26 14.77
N GLN A 560 18.69 5.56 15.18
CA GLN A 560 18.93 6.58 16.21
C GLN A 560 18.54 7.97 15.70
N ASN A 561 17.79 8.75 16.50
CA ASN A 561 17.26 10.08 16.18
C ASN A 561 16.24 10.11 15.02
N CYS A 562 15.80 8.93 14.59
CA CYS A 562 14.43 8.77 14.17
C CYS A 562 13.63 8.79 15.46
#